data_AF-A0A151DU58-F1
#
_entry.id   AF-A0A151DU58-F1
#
_cell.length_a   1.000
_cell.length_b   1.000
_cell.length_c   1.000
_cell.angle_alpha   90.00
_cell.angle_beta   90.00
_cell.angle_gamma   90.00
#
_symmetry.space_group_name_H-M   'P 1'
#
loop_
_entity.id
_entity.type
_entity.pdbx_description
1 polymer ?
#
loop_
_entity_poly.entity_id
_entity_poly.type
_entity_poly.pdbx_seq_one_letter_code
_entity_poly.pdbx_strand_id
1 'polypeptide(L)'
;MKNTIFKKGLAVGIIFLLVGVCITSSTGNKGKDTPLKINISKTVNNIEKSNYLKIKNIRGGIGITFLLTNEGDNTLNNITINIEAIGRFIKIKSPKIIHIPELKAGQSTKQKLKIFGLGFGEPVGYKRIKIMISAPGITTMERIVLVNIVGPFVNIISVFFNDEAAFQGYTLFAPEYHTKTYLINNNGDIVNKWSSNYLQCADCYLLENGNLLRSCLPCINHKFPAGGITGRIEMFNWGGDLIWEFEYSYNEFCLHHGFKVMPNGNILMIAWERKEYNEAIANGRNPLSIPAGVIWPCYIIEVEPIFPIGGKIVWEWHVWDHLIQDYDSTKDNYGVVADHPELIDLNFGLLTGFLDWNHINSVDYNEELDQILISLHVQNEIWIIDHNTTIEEAAGHTGGKSGKGGDILYRWGNPQAYRAGTVYDQKLFGQHDARWIKKGCPGEGHITIFNNGFLRLGPLYSSVEEIIPPVDENGFYYLEPDHTYGPKEPIWSYTAENPTDFYASIISGAQRLPNGNTLICDGTSGVFFEVTHEKEIIWKYVNLYPEPVKTNVVKIHRYPLDYSGIKEYFIKNDYNNNLDNILNFSFFE
;
A
#
# COMPACT_ATOMS: atom_id res chain seq x y z
N MET A 1 3.56 -47.17 -39.23
CA MET A 1 4.27 -46.86 -40.49
C MET A 1 5.38 -45.87 -40.13
N LYS A 2 6.65 -46.14 -40.50
CA LYS A 2 7.41 -45.39 -41.53
C LYS A 2 7.15 -43.88 -41.48
N ASN A 3 8.06 -42.96 -41.15
CA ASN A 3 9.42 -42.61 -41.65
C ASN A 3 9.35 -41.07 -41.93
N THR A 4 10.38 -40.22 -41.94
CA THR A 4 11.82 -40.24 -41.60
C THR A 4 12.21 -38.78 -41.28
N ILE A 5 12.93 -38.47 -40.20
CA ILE A 5 14.41 -38.29 -40.15
C ILE A 5 14.99 -37.50 -41.35
N PHE A 6 15.50 -36.28 -41.14
CA PHE A 6 16.92 -35.86 -41.28
C PHE A 6 17.06 -34.32 -41.08
N LYS A 7 18.23 -33.68 -40.94
CA LYS A 7 19.30 -33.66 -39.90
C LYS A 7 20.41 -32.69 -40.43
N LYS A 8 20.89 -31.73 -39.61
CA LYS A 8 22.07 -30.83 -39.87
C LYS A 8 21.92 -29.79 -41.00
N GLY A 9 22.68 -28.68 -41.05
CA GLY A 9 23.49 -28.02 -40.00
C GLY A 9 24.83 -27.36 -40.44
N LEU A 10 25.14 -26.20 -39.83
CA LEU A 10 26.47 -25.55 -39.64
C LEU A 10 27.16 -24.77 -40.80
N ALA A 11 27.75 -23.60 -40.41
CA ALA A 11 29.03 -22.99 -40.83
C ALA A 11 29.16 -21.90 -41.94
N VAL A 12 29.50 -20.66 -41.50
CA VAL A 12 30.67 -19.78 -41.89
C VAL A 12 30.83 -19.19 -43.33
N GLY A 13 31.18 -17.88 -43.40
CA GLY A 13 31.84 -17.20 -44.56
C GLY A 13 31.20 -15.87 -45.02
N ILE A 14 31.42 -14.70 -44.39
CA ILE A 14 32.49 -13.67 -44.56
C ILE A 14 32.80 -13.20 -46.01
N ILE A 15 32.63 -11.89 -46.32
CA ILE A 15 33.57 -10.91 -46.97
C ILE A 15 32.86 -9.67 -47.61
N PHE A 16 33.59 -8.54 -47.66
CA PHE A 16 33.25 -7.15 -48.07
C PHE A 16 33.09 -6.84 -49.58
N LEU A 17 32.47 -5.68 -49.93
CA LEU A 17 33.06 -4.45 -50.56
C LEU A 17 31.94 -3.34 -50.63
N LEU A 18 32.13 -2.03 -50.35
CA LEU A 18 32.74 -0.90 -51.12
C LEU A 18 32.07 -0.62 -52.49
N VAL A 19 31.78 0.59 -52.98
CA VAL A 19 32.12 2.04 -52.70
C VAL A 19 30.88 2.93 -53.05
N GLY A 20 30.62 4.19 -52.66
CA GLY A 20 31.22 5.11 -51.66
C GLY A 20 31.36 6.61 -52.13
N VAL A 21 31.10 7.58 -51.22
CA VAL A 21 31.56 9.00 -51.20
C VAL A 21 31.00 10.06 -52.18
N CYS A 22 30.46 11.17 -51.62
CA CYS A 22 30.74 12.55 -52.08
C CYS A 22 30.35 13.63 -51.03
N ILE A 23 31.27 14.53 -50.70
CA ILE A 23 31.04 15.79 -49.93
C ILE A 23 31.95 16.87 -50.54
N THR A 24 31.45 18.09 -50.72
CA THR A 24 32.20 19.25 -51.24
C THR A 24 32.93 20.03 -50.14
N SER A 25 33.98 20.77 -50.50
CA SER A 25 34.94 21.35 -49.54
C SER A 25 35.02 22.88 -49.57
N SER A 26 35.42 23.46 -48.43
CA SER A 26 36.17 24.72 -48.35
C SER A 26 37.06 24.71 -47.08
N THR A 27 37.96 25.68 -46.91
CA THR A 27 39.19 25.52 -46.09
C THR A 27 39.35 26.56 -44.97
N GLY A 28 39.97 26.17 -43.84
CA GLY A 28 39.96 26.99 -42.60
C GLY A 28 41.03 26.72 -41.52
N ASN A 29 42.31 26.59 -41.92
CA ASN A 29 43.53 26.88 -41.14
C ASN A 29 43.71 26.47 -39.64
N LYS A 30 44.61 25.51 -39.40
CA LYS A 30 45.58 25.35 -38.28
C LYS A 30 45.25 25.87 -36.85
N GLY A 31 45.21 24.92 -35.90
CA GLY A 31 45.55 25.12 -34.48
C GLY A 31 46.13 23.82 -33.89
N LYS A 32 47.05 23.89 -32.93
CA LYS A 32 47.54 22.72 -32.18
C LYS A 32 46.81 22.63 -30.85
N ASP A 33 46.34 21.44 -30.49
CA ASP A 33 46.53 20.89 -29.15
C ASP A 33 46.35 19.36 -29.16
N THR A 34 46.98 18.66 -28.21
CA THR A 34 46.95 17.19 -28.15
C THR A 34 46.81 16.67 -26.72
N PRO A 35 45.61 16.25 -26.30
CA PRO A 35 45.41 15.38 -25.15
C PRO A 35 45.47 13.91 -25.57
N LEU A 36 45.98 13.05 -24.69
CA LEU A 36 46.18 11.63 -24.97
C LEU A 36 44.84 10.88 -25.18
N LYS A 37 44.75 10.07 -26.25
CA LYS A 37 43.79 8.96 -26.29
C LYS A 37 44.23 7.83 -25.35
N ILE A 38 43.96 7.99 -24.06
CA ILE A 38 44.04 6.88 -23.10
C ILE A 38 42.80 5.99 -23.31
N ASN A 39 43.02 4.82 -23.90
CA ASN A 39 41.95 3.88 -24.24
C ASN A 39 41.69 2.91 -23.07
N ILE A 40 40.89 3.32 -22.08
CA ILE A 40 40.48 2.46 -20.95
C ILE A 40 39.16 1.77 -21.29
N SER A 41 39.25 0.75 -22.14
CA SER A 41 38.24 -0.31 -22.19
C SER A 41 38.48 -1.29 -21.04
N LYS A 42 38.24 -0.87 -19.78
CA LYS A 42 38.35 -1.73 -18.60
C LYS A 42 37.52 -1.26 -17.40
N THR A 43 36.58 -2.11 -17.01
CA THR A 43 36.10 -2.34 -15.63
C THR A 43 35.50 -1.14 -14.87
N VAL A 44 34.21 -0.87 -15.14
CA VAL A 44 33.26 -0.63 -14.04
C VAL A 44 32.35 -1.86 -13.99
N ASN A 45 32.40 -2.58 -12.87
CA ASN A 45 31.59 -3.78 -12.66
C ASN A 45 30.18 -3.39 -12.20
N ASN A 46 29.29 -3.07 -13.15
CA ASN A 46 27.87 -3.30 -12.93
C ASN A 46 27.60 -4.81 -13.01
N ILE A 47 28.06 -5.53 -11.98
CA ILE A 47 27.55 -6.86 -11.67
C ILE A 47 26.19 -6.61 -11.02
N GLU A 48 25.12 -6.86 -11.77
CA GLU A 48 23.78 -7.00 -11.19
C GLU A 48 23.83 -8.13 -10.16
N LYS A 49 23.78 -7.78 -8.87
CA LYS A 49 23.77 -8.75 -7.76
C LYS A 49 22.42 -9.48 -7.76
N SER A 50 22.29 -10.50 -8.58
CA SER A 50 21.06 -11.28 -8.73
C SER A 50 20.79 -12.17 -7.51
N ASN A 51 19.60 -12.02 -6.90
CA ASN A 51 19.15 -12.85 -5.78
C ASN A 51 18.65 -14.23 -6.22
N TYR A 52 19.44 -14.95 -7.02
CA TYR A 52 19.12 -16.32 -7.45
C TYR A 52 19.26 -17.37 -6.34
N LEU A 53 20.05 -17.08 -5.31
CA LEU A 53 20.10 -17.91 -4.11
C LEU A 53 18.84 -17.60 -3.27
N LYS A 54 18.00 -18.59 -2.99
CA LYS A 54 16.76 -18.43 -2.19
C LYS A 54 16.77 -19.33 -0.95
N ILE A 55 16.16 -18.86 0.14
CA ILE A 55 15.88 -19.64 1.35
C ILE A 55 14.41 -20.05 1.35
N LYS A 56 14.12 -21.33 1.14
CA LYS A 56 12.76 -21.88 1.04
C LYS A 56 12.46 -22.86 2.18
N ASN A 57 11.18 -23.08 2.49
CA ASN A 57 10.73 -24.09 3.46
C ASN A 57 11.38 -24.01 4.86
N ILE A 58 11.48 -22.80 5.44
CA ILE A 58 11.92 -22.65 6.85
C ILE A 58 10.85 -23.25 7.77
N ARG A 59 11.20 -24.27 8.55
CA ARG A 59 10.29 -25.03 9.42
C ARG A 59 10.92 -25.27 10.79
N GLY A 60 10.08 -25.20 11.83
CA GLY A 60 10.42 -25.60 13.20
C GLY A 60 10.42 -27.12 13.40
N GLY A 61 10.23 -27.54 14.65
CA GLY A 61 10.37 -28.93 15.10
C GLY A 61 11.59 -29.08 16.00
N ILE A 62 12.41 -30.11 15.78
CA ILE A 62 13.67 -30.31 16.53
C ILE A 62 14.73 -29.40 15.93
N GLY A 63 14.86 -28.19 16.48
CA GLY A 63 15.61 -27.08 15.88
C GLY A 63 14.87 -26.43 14.70
N ILE A 64 15.60 -25.69 13.87
CA ILE A 64 15.10 -25.12 12.60
C ILE A 64 15.66 -25.92 11.43
N THR A 65 14.86 -26.16 10.39
CA THR A 65 15.35 -26.68 9.10
C THR A 65 14.89 -25.79 7.96
N PHE A 66 15.69 -25.68 6.89
CA PHE A 66 15.35 -24.94 5.68
C PHE A 66 16.03 -25.56 4.45
N LEU A 67 15.56 -25.21 3.26
CA LEU A 67 16.24 -25.45 2.01
C LEU A 67 16.96 -24.16 1.58
N LEU A 68 18.22 -24.29 1.20
CA LEU A 68 18.95 -23.27 0.45
C LEU A 68 19.01 -23.76 -0.99
N THR A 69 18.48 -22.96 -1.92
CA THR A 69 18.35 -23.33 -3.33
C THR A 69 19.03 -22.29 -4.21
N ASN A 70 19.84 -22.74 -5.17
CA ASN A 70 20.36 -21.88 -6.23
C ASN A 70 19.43 -22.00 -7.45
N GLU A 71 18.71 -20.93 -7.75
CA GLU A 71 17.71 -20.87 -8.83
C GLU A 71 18.23 -20.11 -10.07
N GLY A 72 19.54 -19.88 -10.16
CA GLY A 72 20.21 -19.24 -11.30
C GLY A 72 21.08 -20.20 -12.10
N ASP A 73 21.50 -19.77 -13.29
CA ASP A 73 22.19 -20.61 -14.29
C ASP A 73 23.63 -21.01 -13.92
N ASN A 74 24.22 -20.36 -12.92
CA ASN A 74 25.64 -20.51 -12.56
C ASN A 74 25.82 -21.21 -11.22
N THR A 75 26.86 -22.05 -11.12
CA THR A 75 27.28 -22.66 -9.85
C THR A 75 27.81 -21.61 -8.88
N LEU A 76 27.23 -21.54 -7.69
CA LEU A 76 27.68 -20.69 -6.60
C LEU A 76 28.71 -21.44 -5.74
N ASN A 77 29.75 -20.73 -5.30
CA ASN A 77 30.87 -21.30 -4.56
C ASN A 77 31.13 -20.51 -3.27
N ASN A 78 31.78 -21.14 -2.28
CA ASN A 78 32.17 -20.51 -1.00
C ASN A 78 31.00 -19.84 -0.23
N ILE A 79 29.79 -20.41 -0.34
CA ILE A 79 28.60 -19.87 0.33
C ILE A 79 28.77 -20.04 1.83
N THR A 80 28.50 -18.99 2.59
CA THR A 80 28.65 -18.96 4.05
C THR A 80 27.33 -18.57 4.71
N ILE A 81 26.90 -19.37 5.69
CA ILE A 81 25.72 -19.15 6.52
C ILE A 81 26.19 -18.77 7.92
N ASN A 82 25.96 -17.54 8.37
CA ASN A 82 26.15 -17.12 9.76
C ASN A 82 24.81 -17.14 10.51
N ILE A 83 24.83 -17.57 11.78
CA ILE A 83 23.65 -17.83 12.60
C ILE A 83 23.84 -17.21 13.98
N GLU A 84 22.92 -16.32 14.34
CA GLU A 84 22.92 -15.58 15.59
C GLU A 84 21.59 -15.75 16.33
N ALA A 85 21.63 -15.64 17.66
CA ALA A 85 20.47 -15.78 18.51
C ALA A 85 20.33 -14.53 19.37
N ILE A 86 19.18 -13.88 19.28
CA ILE A 86 18.87 -12.60 19.92
C ILE A 86 17.72 -12.84 20.90
N GLY A 87 17.90 -12.38 22.14
CA GLY A 87 17.00 -12.66 23.26
C GLY A 87 17.58 -13.66 24.27
N ARG A 88 17.03 -13.65 25.50
CA ARG A 88 17.56 -14.44 26.62
C ARG A 88 17.21 -15.94 26.49
N PHE A 89 18.07 -16.77 27.06
CA PHE A 89 17.89 -18.23 27.22
C PHE A 89 17.81 -19.04 25.90
N ILE A 90 18.44 -18.56 24.83
CA ILE A 90 18.63 -19.29 23.57
C ILE A 90 20.10 -19.73 23.46
N LYS A 91 20.37 -20.96 23.02
CA LYS A 91 21.71 -21.47 22.69
C LYS A 91 21.69 -22.22 21.36
N ILE A 92 22.39 -21.70 20.36
CA ILE A 92 22.69 -22.44 19.12
C ILE A 92 23.64 -23.60 19.48
N LYS A 93 23.36 -24.78 18.92
CA LYS A 93 24.09 -26.05 19.14
C LYS A 93 24.71 -26.61 17.85
N SER A 94 24.31 -26.11 16.68
CA SER A 94 25.08 -26.21 15.44
C SER A 94 26.31 -25.27 15.50
N PRO A 95 27.30 -25.41 14.59
CA PRO A 95 28.24 -24.32 14.30
C PRO A 95 27.48 -23.03 14.01
N LYS A 96 27.99 -21.88 14.50
CA LYS A 96 27.44 -20.55 14.16
C LYS A 96 27.66 -20.20 12.69
N ILE A 97 28.79 -20.66 12.13
CA ILE A 97 29.16 -20.47 10.73
C ILE A 97 29.14 -21.84 10.05
N ILE A 98 28.43 -21.95 8.93
CA ILE A 98 28.38 -23.15 8.09
C ILE A 98 28.86 -22.75 6.69
N HIS A 99 29.86 -23.45 6.17
CA HIS A 99 30.35 -23.25 4.80
C HIS A 99 29.81 -24.34 3.87
N ILE A 100 29.39 -23.93 2.68
CA ILE A 100 28.94 -24.80 1.58
C ILE A 100 29.88 -24.51 0.40
N PRO A 101 30.82 -25.41 0.07
CA PRO A 101 31.85 -25.14 -0.93
C PRO A 101 31.29 -24.87 -2.34
N GLU A 102 30.25 -25.60 -2.74
CA GLU A 102 29.61 -25.56 -4.06
C GLU A 102 28.09 -25.76 -3.92
N LEU A 103 27.29 -25.02 -4.69
CA LEU A 103 25.87 -25.29 -4.93
C LEU A 103 25.53 -24.99 -6.41
N LYS A 104 25.23 -26.03 -7.18
CA LYS A 104 25.05 -25.95 -8.64
C LYS A 104 23.73 -25.28 -9.02
N ALA A 105 23.62 -24.84 -10.27
CA ALA A 105 22.37 -24.34 -10.85
C ALA A 105 21.22 -25.35 -10.64
N GLY A 106 20.07 -24.85 -10.19
CA GLY A 106 18.88 -25.65 -9.82
C GLY A 106 19.04 -26.53 -8.57
N GLN A 107 20.19 -26.54 -7.89
CA GLN A 107 20.45 -27.43 -6.77
C GLN A 107 19.90 -26.86 -5.45
N SER A 108 19.25 -27.73 -4.67
CA SER A 108 18.84 -27.46 -3.29
C SER A 108 19.70 -28.23 -2.29
N THR A 109 20.01 -27.63 -1.14
CA THR A 109 20.66 -28.28 0.01
C THR A 109 19.91 -28.02 1.31
N LYS A 110 19.67 -29.07 2.10
CA LYS A 110 18.84 -28.99 3.32
C LYS A 110 19.68 -28.73 4.57
N GLN A 111 19.50 -27.56 5.16
CA GLN A 111 20.16 -27.15 6.39
C GLN A 111 19.35 -27.55 7.63
N LYS A 112 20.08 -27.86 8.72
CA LYS A 112 19.51 -28.25 10.02
C LYS A 112 20.24 -27.54 11.15
N LEU A 113 19.58 -26.57 11.77
CA LEU A 113 20.10 -25.79 12.88
C LEU A 113 19.64 -26.40 14.19
N LYS A 114 20.55 -27.06 14.91
CA LYS A 114 20.29 -27.51 16.28
C LYS A 114 20.28 -26.27 17.17
N ILE A 115 19.16 -26.02 17.85
CA ILE A 115 18.97 -24.90 18.76
C ILE A 115 18.34 -25.48 20.03
N PHE A 116 18.72 -24.96 21.20
CA PHE A 116 18.16 -25.35 22.48
C PHE A 116 17.89 -24.11 23.33
N GLY A 117 16.74 -24.05 24.00
CA GLY A 117 16.41 -22.89 24.84
C GLY A 117 15.21 -23.09 25.74
N LEU A 118 14.89 -22.05 26.50
CA LEU A 118 13.66 -21.96 27.29
C LEU A 118 13.01 -20.59 26.99
N GLY A 119 11.78 -20.63 26.50
CA GLY A 119 11.12 -19.46 25.95
C GLY A 119 9.69 -19.74 25.54
N PHE A 120 8.80 -19.61 26.52
CA PHE A 120 7.47 -19.07 26.29
C PHE A 120 7.59 -17.55 26.07
N GLY A 121 6.58 -16.91 25.49
CA GLY A 121 6.64 -15.52 25.05
C GLY A 121 6.67 -14.50 26.20
N GLU A 122 7.85 -14.22 26.74
CA GLU A 122 8.06 -13.07 27.64
C GLU A 122 7.80 -11.76 26.86
N PRO A 123 7.03 -10.79 27.41
CA PRO A 123 6.72 -9.52 26.72
C PRO A 123 7.93 -8.56 26.61
N VAL A 124 9.11 -8.97 27.08
CA VAL A 124 10.33 -8.13 27.15
C VAL A 124 11.41 -8.68 26.21
N GLY A 125 11.17 -8.53 24.91
CA GLY A 125 12.14 -8.87 23.85
C GLY A 125 11.91 -10.24 23.22
N TYR A 126 11.21 -10.22 22.08
CA TYR A 126 10.95 -11.39 21.24
C TYR A 126 12.22 -12.18 20.85
N LYS A 127 12.15 -13.51 20.96
CA LYS A 127 13.26 -14.44 20.71
C LYS A 127 13.46 -14.66 19.21
N ARG A 128 14.54 -14.11 18.65
CA ARG A 128 14.85 -14.11 17.21
C ARG A 128 16.09 -14.98 16.90
N ILE A 129 16.03 -15.78 15.85
CA ILE A 129 17.18 -16.47 15.25
C ILE A 129 17.48 -15.77 13.92
N LYS A 130 18.62 -15.08 13.85
CA LYS A 130 19.08 -14.40 12.62
C LYS A 130 19.90 -15.39 11.80
N ILE A 131 19.51 -15.58 10.54
CA ILE A 131 20.22 -16.39 9.55
C ILE A 131 20.68 -15.43 8.44
N MET A 132 21.99 -15.25 8.31
CA MET A 132 22.60 -14.47 7.23
C MET A 132 23.27 -15.42 6.25
N ILE A 133 23.05 -15.24 4.95
CA ILE A 133 23.70 -16.03 3.90
C ILE A 133 24.37 -15.11 2.90
N SER A 134 25.66 -15.33 2.68
CA SER A 134 26.48 -14.58 1.73
C SER A 134 27.27 -15.52 0.81
N ALA A 135 27.54 -15.07 -0.41
CA ALA A 135 28.39 -15.75 -1.37
C ALA A 135 29.06 -14.70 -2.29
N PRO A 136 30.23 -14.99 -2.90
CA PRO A 136 30.87 -14.08 -3.84
C PRO A 136 29.92 -13.72 -5.00
N GLY A 137 29.69 -12.43 -5.23
CA GLY A 137 28.81 -11.91 -6.29
C GLY A 137 27.31 -11.86 -5.93
N ILE A 138 26.89 -12.37 -4.76
CA ILE A 138 25.49 -12.39 -4.33
C ILE A 138 25.27 -11.41 -3.17
N THR A 139 24.13 -10.71 -3.19
CA THR A 139 23.64 -9.87 -2.09
C THR A 139 23.50 -10.68 -0.80
N THR A 140 23.79 -10.09 0.36
CA THR A 140 23.62 -10.84 1.62
C THR A 140 22.14 -10.97 1.93
N MET A 141 21.62 -12.21 1.95
CA MET A 141 20.27 -12.48 2.41
C MET A 141 20.22 -12.53 3.93
N GLU A 142 19.26 -11.81 4.52
CA GLU A 142 19.00 -11.86 5.96
C GLU A 142 17.60 -12.43 6.23
N ARG A 143 17.48 -13.47 7.06
CA ARG A 143 16.20 -14.01 7.52
C ARG A 143 16.18 -14.04 9.05
N ILE A 144 15.36 -13.18 9.65
CA ILE A 144 15.14 -13.13 11.10
C ILE A 144 13.92 -14.01 11.43
N VAL A 145 14.17 -15.20 11.97
CA VAL A 145 13.13 -16.17 12.34
C VAL A 145 12.70 -15.94 13.79
N LEU A 146 11.44 -15.56 13.99
CA LEU A 146 10.84 -15.37 15.30
C LEU A 146 10.35 -16.72 15.86
N VAL A 147 10.71 -17.05 17.10
CA VAL A 147 10.48 -18.40 17.67
C VAL A 147 9.98 -18.42 19.11
N ASN A 148 9.10 -19.38 19.41
CA ASN A 148 8.95 -19.96 20.75
C ASN A 148 9.84 -21.20 20.84
N ILE A 149 10.44 -21.47 22.01
CA ILE A 149 11.41 -22.57 22.16
C ILE A 149 11.34 -23.25 23.54
N VAL A 150 11.21 -24.58 23.55
CA VAL A 150 11.15 -25.40 24.77
C VAL A 150 12.07 -26.60 24.60
N GLY A 151 13.21 -26.60 25.30
CA GLY A 151 14.27 -27.58 25.10
C GLY A 151 14.78 -27.51 23.66
N PRO A 152 14.79 -28.63 22.90
CA PRO A 152 15.15 -28.64 21.48
C PRO A 152 13.99 -28.29 20.54
N PHE A 153 12.77 -28.15 21.04
CA PHE A 153 11.57 -27.93 20.23
C PHE A 153 11.40 -26.44 19.93
N VAL A 154 11.40 -26.09 18.65
CA VAL A 154 11.24 -24.74 18.13
C VAL A 154 9.91 -24.65 17.40
N ASN A 155 9.02 -23.75 17.83
CA ASN A 155 7.90 -23.30 17.02
C ASN A 155 8.25 -21.98 16.36
N ILE A 156 8.15 -21.91 15.03
CA ILE A 156 8.32 -20.64 14.30
C ILE A 156 6.99 -19.88 14.39
N ILE A 157 7.07 -18.63 14.82
CA ILE A 157 5.94 -17.69 14.84
C ILE A 157 5.90 -16.92 13.52
N SER A 158 7.06 -16.45 13.04
CA SER A 158 7.17 -15.65 11.82
C SER A 158 8.60 -15.65 11.25
N VAL A 159 8.77 -15.17 10.02
CA VAL A 159 10.05 -14.87 9.37
C VAL A 159 10.00 -13.46 8.79
N PHE A 160 10.95 -12.63 9.21
CA PHE A 160 11.16 -11.25 8.74
C PHE A 160 12.39 -11.19 7.83
N PHE A 161 12.43 -10.24 6.90
CA PHE A 161 13.63 -9.94 6.11
C PHE A 161 13.64 -8.55 5.49
N ASN A 162 14.86 -8.08 5.20
CA ASN A 162 15.19 -6.83 4.54
C ASN A 162 16.40 -7.12 3.62
N ASP A 163 16.16 -7.54 2.39
CA ASP A 163 17.24 -7.75 1.42
C ASP A 163 17.65 -6.41 0.78
N GLU A 164 18.90 -6.26 0.32
CA GLU A 164 19.48 -4.95 -0.10
C GLU A 164 18.65 -4.17 -1.16
N ALA A 165 17.78 -4.86 -1.93
CA ALA A 165 16.92 -4.26 -2.96
C ALA A 165 15.64 -3.59 -2.40
N ALA A 166 15.33 -3.77 -1.12
CA ALA A 166 14.17 -3.14 -0.47
C ALA A 166 14.37 -1.63 -0.33
N PHE A 167 13.30 -0.86 -0.50
CA PHE A 167 13.34 0.60 -0.34
C PHE A 167 13.63 0.97 1.12
N GLN A 168 14.81 1.52 1.39
CA GLN A 168 15.21 1.87 2.76
C GLN A 168 14.46 3.13 3.21
N GLY A 169 13.84 3.06 4.40
CA GLY A 169 12.99 4.12 4.91
C GLY A 169 12.38 3.77 6.26
N TYR A 170 11.22 4.36 6.53
CA TYR A 170 10.49 4.18 7.78
C TYR A 170 9.02 3.85 7.50
N THR A 171 8.51 2.77 8.09
CA THR A 171 7.10 2.35 7.94
C THR A 171 6.30 2.81 9.15
N LEU A 172 5.27 3.62 8.93
CA LEU A 172 4.26 4.02 9.91
C LEU A 172 3.08 3.04 9.86
N PHE A 173 2.62 2.62 11.04
CA PHE A 173 1.40 1.83 11.20
C PHE A 173 0.75 2.06 12.57
N ALA A 174 -0.57 1.87 12.64
CA ALA A 174 -1.33 1.92 13.89
C ALA A 174 -2.23 0.67 13.97
N PRO A 175 -2.04 -0.22 14.97
CA PRO A 175 -2.88 -1.39 15.13
C PRO A 175 -4.33 -1.04 15.48
N GLU A 176 -5.27 -1.63 14.76
CA GLU A 176 -6.72 -1.45 14.91
C GLU A 176 -7.17 -1.79 16.35
N TYR A 177 -8.10 -1.02 16.90
CA TYR A 177 -8.58 -1.12 18.29
C TYR A 177 -7.50 -0.99 19.38
N HIS A 178 -6.41 -0.29 19.11
CA HIS A 178 -5.36 0.00 20.10
C HIS A 178 -5.01 1.49 20.17
N THR A 179 -4.45 1.92 21.29
CA THR A 179 -4.17 3.34 21.57
C THR A 179 -2.86 3.87 20.98
N LYS A 180 -2.06 3.04 20.31
CA LYS A 180 -0.65 3.32 19.97
C LYS A 180 -0.40 3.29 18.46
N THR A 181 0.43 4.22 18.02
CA THR A 181 0.92 4.32 16.64
C THR A 181 2.43 4.15 16.64
N TYR A 182 2.99 3.47 15.65
CA TYR A 182 4.38 3.01 15.60
C TYR A 182 5.04 3.43 14.29
N LEU A 183 6.25 3.98 14.38
CA LEU A 183 7.17 4.17 13.25
C LEU A 183 8.33 3.19 13.42
N ILE A 184 8.58 2.33 12.42
CA ILE A 184 9.68 1.36 12.43
C ILE A 184 10.67 1.59 11.28
N ASN A 185 11.93 1.20 11.46
CA ASN A 185 12.89 1.04 10.37
C ASN A 185 12.62 -0.24 9.56
N ASN A 186 13.31 -0.44 8.43
CA ASN A 186 13.21 -1.69 7.65
C ASN A 186 13.57 -2.97 8.43
N ASN A 187 14.33 -2.89 9.52
CA ASN A 187 14.69 -4.05 10.36
C ASN A 187 13.59 -4.42 11.38
N GLY A 188 12.55 -3.59 11.51
CA GLY A 188 11.45 -3.80 12.45
C GLY A 188 11.71 -3.30 13.88
N ASP A 189 12.70 -2.41 14.05
CA ASP A 189 12.96 -1.73 15.31
C ASP A 189 12.14 -0.43 15.39
N ILE A 190 11.59 -0.12 16.57
CA ILE A 190 10.80 1.11 16.80
C ILE A 190 11.72 2.33 16.79
N VAL A 191 11.39 3.29 15.93
CA VAL A 191 12.07 4.59 15.78
C VAL A 191 11.31 5.69 16.53
N ASN A 192 9.97 5.70 16.46
CA ASN A 192 9.12 6.49 17.34
C ASN A 192 7.79 5.76 17.61
N LYS A 193 7.09 6.13 18.69
CA LYS A 193 5.81 5.54 19.09
C LYS A 193 4.99 6.50 19.93
N TRP A 194 3.87 6.97 19.38
CA TRP A 194 2.87 7.82 20.02
C TRP A 194 1.85 7.01 20.83
N SER A 195 1.07 7.69 21.68
CA SER A 195 0.00 7.07 22.48
C SER A 195 -1.14 8.07 22.69
N SER A 196 -2.35 7.69 22.31
CA SER A 196 -3.60 8.42 22.58
C SER A 196 -4.30 7.83 23.81
N ASN A 197 -5.34 8.51 24.28
CA ASN A 197 -6.34 7.94 25.18
C ASN A 197 -7.36 7.05 24.43
N TYR A 198 -7.45 7.17 23.09
CA TYR A 198 -8.49 6.58 22.26
C TYR A 198 -7.97 5.53 21.26
N LEU A 199 -8.89 4.66 20.82
CA LEU A 199 -8.59 3.52 19.95
C LEU A 199 -8.38 3.95 18.50
N GLN A 200 -7.37 3.42 17.82
CA GLN A 200 -7.21 3.56 16.37
C GLN A 200 -8.30 2.79 15.63
N CYS A 201 -8.98 3.44 14.67
CA CYS A 201 -10.00 2.77 13.86
C CYS A 201 -9.89 2.97 12.33
N ALA A 202 -8.87 3.67 11.83
CA ALA A 202 -8.36 3.48 10.46
C ALA A 202 -6.97 4.07 10.25
N ASP A 203 -6.89 5.30 9.73
CA ASP A 203 -5.72 5.88 9.10
C ASP A 203 -4.74 6.58 10.05
N CYS A 204 -3.46 6.62 9.65
CA CYS A 204 -2.45 7.46 10.28
C CYS A 204 -1.39 7.93 9.26
N TYR A 205 -0.99 9.19 9.37
CA TYR A 205 -0.02 9.83 8.49
C TYR A 205 1.01 10.58 9.33
N LEU A 206 2.29 10.43 8.99
CA LEU A 206 3.35 11.33 9.44
C LEU A 206 3.39 12.51 8.46
N LEU A 207 3.40 13.74 8.99
CA LEU A 207 3.41 14.97 8.23
C LEU A 207 4.86 15.50 8.07
N GLU A 208 5.04 16.46 7.15
CA GLU A 208 6.37 17.00 6.80
C GLU A 208 7.06 17.79 7.91
N ASN A 209 6.29 18.25 8.91
CA ASN A 209 6.80 18.89 10.13
C ASN A 209 7.09 17.88 11.27
N GLY A 210 6.91 16.58 11.04
CA GLY A 210 7.14 15.51 12.02
C GLY A 210 5.96 15.24 12.95
N ASN A 211 4.83 15.92 12.77
CA ASN A 211 3.61 15.61 13.52
C ASN A 211 2.98 14.31 13.01
N LEU A 212 2.42 13.52 13.92
CA LEU A 212 1.55 12.41 13.59
C LEU A 212 0.10 12.92 13.51
N LEU A 213 -0.63 12.57 12.46
CA LEU A 213 -2.08 12.70 12.37
C LEU A 213 -2.72 11.31 12.30
N ARG A 214 -3.80 11.06 13.04
CA ARG A 214 -4.47 9.73 13.09
C ARG A 214 -5.98 9.82 13.34
N SER A 215 -6.74 8.87 12.81
CA SER A 215 -8.16 8.71 13.16
C SER A 215 -8.32 7.80 14.38
N CYS A 216 -9.32 8.09 15.20
CA CYS A 216 -9.64 7.33 16.39
C CYS A 216 -11.14 7.27 16.68
N LEU A 217 -11.51 6.29 17.50
CA LEU A 217 -12.86 6.04 18.00
C LEU A 217 -12.92 6.51 19.47
N PRO A 218 -13.53 7.68 19.76
CA PRO A 218 -13.61 8.20 21.12
C PRO A 218 -14.66 7.43 21.96
N CYS A 219 -15.77 7.07 21.32
CA CYS A 219 -16.82 6.19 21.85
C CYS A 219 -17.60 5.56 20.69
N ILE A 220 -18.29 4.44 20.94
CA ILE A 220 -19.15 3.82 19.91
C ILE A 220 -20.38 4.70 19.70
N ASN A 221 -20.56 5.23 18.49
CA ASN A 221 -21.77 5.96 18.12
C ASN A 221 -22.93 4.97 17.93
N HIS A 222 -23.92 5.01 18.82
CA HIS A 222 -25.10 4.13 18.78
C HIS A 222 -26.02 4.33 17.56
N LYS A 223 -25.85 5.41 16.77
CA LYS A 223 -26.55 5.61 15.49
C LYS A 223 -25.82 5.01 14.29
N PHE A 224 -24.50 4.83 14.38
CA PHE A 224 -23.64 4.27 13.32
C PHE A 224 -22.76 3.08 13.80
N PRO A 225 -23.29 2.03 14.47
CA PRO A 225 -22.49 0.96 15.07
C PRO A 225 -22.01 -0.10 14.04
N ALA A 226 -21.21 0.32 13.05
CA ALA A 226 -20.63 -0.55 12.02
C ALA A 226 -19.08 -0.52 12.01
N GLY A 227 -18.46 -1.46 11.28
CA GLY A 227 -17.01 -1.45 11.05
C GLY A 227 -16.58 -0.23 10.25
N GLY A 228 -15.36 0.26 10.48
CA GLY A 228 -14.88 1.53 9.92
C GLY A 228 -15.29 2.78 10.70
N ILE A 229 -16.15 2.69 11.72
CA ILE A 229 -16.50 3.84 12.58
C ILE A 229 -15.24 4.48 13.20
N THR A 230 -15.11 5.81 13.07
CA THR A 230 -14.09 6.59 13.78
C THR A 230 -14.77 7.65 14.66
N GLY A 231 -15.00 8.85 14.14
CA GLY A 231 -15.65 9.97 14.82
C GLY A 231 -14.70 11.05 15.33
N ARG A 232 -13.38 10.83 15.36
CA ARG A 232 -12.38 11.82 15.78
C ARG A 232 -11.06 11.69 15.02
N ILE A 233 -10.42 12.81 14.70
CA ILE A 233 -9.02 12.90 14.24
C ILE A 233 -8.19 13.58 15.33
N GLU A 234 -6.96 13.10 15.55
CA GLU A 234 -5.98 13.66 16.51
C GLU A 234 -4.64 13.94 15.84
N MET A 235 -4.04 15.10 16.13
CA MET A 235 -2.66 15.42 15.77
C MET A 235 -1.77 15.46 17.02
N PHE A 236 -0.67 14.73 16.98
CA PHE A 236 0.38 14.73 18.00
C PHE A 236 1.67 15.32 17.43
N ASN A 237 2.44 16.04 18.25
CA ASN A 237 3.81 16.40 17.88
C ASN A 237 4.73 15.15 17.88
N TRP A 238 5.98 15.29 17.40
CA TRP A 238 6.93 14.17 17.41
C TRP A 238 7.22 13.61 18.82
N GLY A 239 7.19 14.45 19.85
CA GLY A 239 7.44 14.05 21.26
C GLY A 239 6.31 13.21 21.87
N GLY A 240 5.09 13.30 21.35
CA GLY A 240 3.91 12.58 21.84
C GLY A 240 2.85 13.45 22.50
N ASP A 241 3.01 14.77 22.52
CA ASP A 241 1.97 15.68 23.04
C ASP A 241 0.84 15.84 22.01
N LEU A 242 -0.41 15.78 22.46
CA LEU A 242 -1.58 16.14 21.66
C LEU A 242 -1.57 17.66 21.41
N ILE A 243 -1.64 18.06 20.14
CA ILE A 243 -1.59 19.47 19.71
C ILE A 243 -2.83 19.92 18.92
N TRP A 244 -3.61 18.96 18.40
CA TRP A 244 -4.91 19.23 17.77
C TRP A 244 -5.86 18.04 17.88
N GLU A 245 -7.15 18.31 18.03
CA GLU A 245 -8.22 17.32 17.87
C GLU A 245 -9.44 17.90 17.13
N PHE A 246 -10.11 17.06 16.35
CA PHE A 246 -11.40 17.35 15.71
C PHE A 246 -12.32 16.15 15.90
N GLU A 247 -13.48 16.38 16.52
CA GLU A 247 -14.48 15.35 16.79
C GLU A 247 -15.77 15.68 16.03
N TYR A 248 -16.26 14.70 15.28
CA TYR A 248 -17.37 14.85 14.35
C TYR A 248 -18.16 13.53 14.33
N SER A 249 -18.96 13.35 15.38
CA SER A 249 -19.77 12.16 15.63
C SER A 249 -21.02 12.57 16.39
N TYR A 250 -22.19 12.42 15.77
CA TYR A 250 -23.47 12.82 16.34
C TYR A 250 -24.60 11.88 15.89
N ASN A 251 -25.86 12.25 16.12
CA ASN A 251 -26.98 11.37 15.79
C ASN A 251 -27.21 11.18 14.28
N GLU A 252 -26.85 12.20 13.49
CA GLU A 252 -27.16 12.28 12.05
C GLU A 252 -25.92 12.11 11.16
N PHE A 253 -24.71 12.14 11.73
CA PHE A 253 -23.44 11.96 11.01
C PHE A 253 -22.34 11.32 11.89
N CYS A 254 -21.33 10.70 11.28
CA CYS A 254 -20.13 10.20 11.95
C CYS A 254 -18.95 10.01 10.99
N LEU A 255 -17.72 10.43 11.36
CA LEU A 255 -16.53 10.12 10.54
C LEU A 255 -16.33 8.60 10.40
N HIS A 256 -15.95 8.18 9.20
CA HIS A 256 -15.88 6.80 8.77
C HIS A 256 -14.57 6.53 8.00
N HIS A 257 -13.84 5.48 8.37
CA HIS A 257 -12.51 5.13 7.84
C HIS A 257 -11.54 6.32 7.73
N GLY A 258 -11.31 6.81 6.52
CA GLY A 258 -10.07 7.44 6.11
C GLY A 258 -10.12 8.95 5.98
N PHE A 259 -8.93 9.53 5.84
CA PHE A 259 -8.74 10.96 5.62
C PHE A 259 -7.49 11.23 4.79
N LYS A 260 -7.44 12.37 4.10
CA LYS A 260 -6.31 12.82 3.28
C LYS A 260 -5.97 14.26 3.65
N VAL A 261 -4.72 14.49 4.07
CA VAL A 261 -4.18 15.86 4.22
C VAL A 261 -3.86 16.42 2.84
N MET A 262 -4.31 17.64 2.58
CA MET A 262 -4.12 18.39 1.35
C MET A 262 -2.90 19.33 1.42
N PRO A 263 -2.36 19.79 0.27
CA PRO A 263 -1.20 20.70 0.22
C PRO A 263 -1.41 22.05 0.92
N ASN A 264 -2.66 22.52 0.98
CA ASN A 264 -3.07 23.73 1.71
C ASN A 264 -3.04 23.56 3.25
N GLY A 265 -2.90 22.34 3.77
CA GLY A 265 -2.95 22.01 5.20
C GLY A 265 -4.34 21.60 5.71
N ASN A 266 -5.37 21.67 4.87
CA ASN A 266 -6.70 21.16 5.18
C ASN A 266 -6.75 19.63 5.10
N ILE A 267 -7.83 19.05 5.61
CA ILE A 267 -8.00 17.60 5.71
C ILE A 267 -9.35 17.21 5.11
N LEU A 268 -9.30 16.43 4.02
CA LEU A 268 -10.46 15.70 3.52
C LEU A 268 -10.76 14.52 4.45
N MET A 269 -11.99 14.39 4.91
CA MET A 269 -12.44 13.29 5.76
C MET A 269 -13.68 12.63 5.17
N ILE A 270 -13.75 11.30 5.26
CA ILE A 270 -14.95 10.54 4.92
C ILE A 270 -15.89 10.53 6.14
N ALA A 271 -17.20 10.69 5.90
CA ALA A 271 -18.24 10.56 6.91
C ALA A 271 -19.44 9.74 6.39
N TRP A 272 -20.19 9.13 7.29
CA TRP A 272 -21.57 8.72 7.06
C TRP A 272 -22.53 9.84 7.45
N GLU A 273 -23.62 9.98 6.72
CA GLU A 273 -24.83 10.68 7.17
C GLU A 273 -26.02 9.72 7.31
N ARG A 274 -27.10 10.16 7.96
CA ARG A 274 -28.32 9.37 8.17
C ARG A 274 -29.43 9.83 7.23
N LYS A 275 -30.02 8.89 6.47
CA LYS A 275 -31.24 9.13 5.67
C LYS A 275 -32.39 8.26 6.18
N GLU A 276 -33.55 8.88 6.41
CA GLU A 276 -34.71 8.20 6.98
C GLU A 276 -35.47 7.38 5.93
N TYR A 277 -36.24 6.37 6.35
CA TYR A 277 -37.03 5.52 5.44
C TYR A 277 -37.83 6.32 4.41
N ASN A 278 -38.65 7.27 4.86
CA ASN A 278 -39.54 8.04 3.97
C ASN A 278 -38.77 8.90 2.95
N GLU A 279 -37.61 9.43 3.33
CA GLU A 279 -36.71 10.20 2.46
C GLU A 279 -36.08 9.30 1.40
N ALA A 280 -35.60 8.12 1.80
CA ALA A 280 -35.07 7.13 0.86
C ALA A 280 -36.14 6.63 -0.11
N ILE A 281 -37.35 6.30 0.35
CA ILE A 281 -38.44 5.86 -0.56
C ILE A 281 -38.89 7.00 -1.48
N ALA A 282 -38.90 8.26 -1.04
CA ALA A 282 -39.20 9.42 -1.91
C ALA A 282 -38.20 9.55 -3.07
N ASN A 283 -36.91 9.36 -2.77
CA ASN A 283 -35.82 9.31 -3.75
C ASN A 283 -35.79 8.01 -4.60
N GLY A 284 -36.80 7.13 -4.49
CA GLY A 284 -36.95 5.93 -5.31
C GLY A 284 -36.20 4.69 -4.82
N ARG A 285 -35.76 4.67 -3.56
CA ARG A 285 -35.19 3.46 -2.94
C ARG A 285 -36.24 2.37 -2.78
N ASN A 286 -35.88 1.13 -3.10
CA ASN A 286 -36.74 -0.04 -2.95
C ASN A 286 -37.02 -0.35 -1.46
N PRO A 287 -38.30 -0.31 -1.01
CA PRO A 287 -38.70 -0.60 0.38
C PRO A 287 -38.16 -1.90 0.97
N LEU A 288 -38.04 -2.95 0.16
CA LEU A 288 -37.64 -4.28 0.62
C LEU A 288 -36.13 -4.39 0.92
N SER A 289 -35.35 -3.41 0.47
CA SER A 289 -33.89 -3.40 0.63
C SER A 289 -33.41 -2.77 1.94
N ILE A 290 -34.24 -1.91 2.57
CA ILE A 290 -33.92 -1.17 3.81
C ILE A 290 -34.87 -1.52 4.97
N PRO A 291 -35.01 -2.80 5.36
CA PRO A 291 -36.02 -3.26 6.34
C PRO A 291 -35.85 -2.69 7.76
N ALA A 292 -34.72 -2.05 8.06
CA ALA A 292 -34.48 -1.36 9.33
C ALA A 292 -34.99 0.10 9.36
N GLY A 293 -35.49 0.63 8.25
CA GLY A 293 -36.04 2.00 8.17
C GLY A 293 -35.00 3.12 8.08
N VAL A 294 -33.76 2.82 7.71
CA VAL A 294 -32.67 3.79 7.56
C VAL A 294 -31.66 3.30 6.51
N ILE A 295 -30.98 4.23 5.85
CA ILE A 295 -29.79 4.00 5.04
C ILE A 295 -28.71 5.03 5.40
N TRP A 296 -27.43 4.66 5.30
CA TRP A 296 -26.28 5.55 5.52
C TRP A 296 -25.48 5.67 4.22
N PRO A 297 -25.71 6.71 3.41
CA PRO A 297 -24.74 7.08 2.38
C PRO A 297 -23.47 7.64 3.04
N CYS A 298 -22.38 7.65 2.28
CA CYS A 298 -21.15 8.35 2.66
C CYS A 298 -21.10 9.74 2.00
N TYR A 299 -20.35 10.66 2.61
CA TYR A 299 -20.03 11.98 2.07
C TYR A 299 -18.60 12.37 2.45
N ILE A 300 -18.06 13.40 1.81
CA ILE A 300 -16.71 13.94 2.05
C ILE A 300 -16.84 15.37 2.57
N ILE A 301 -16.01 15.73 3.55
CA ILE A 301 -15.84 17.11 4.04
C ILE A 301 -14.37 17.54 3.94
N GLU A 302 -14.10 18.77 3.49
CA GLU A 302 -12.81 19.45 3.67
C GLU A 302 -12.84 20.27 4.95
N VAL A 303 -11.92 20.01 5.88
CA VAL A 303 -11.80 20.72 7.15
C VAL A 303 -10.53 21.57 7.22
N GLU A 304 -10.72 22.88 7.43
CA GLU A 304 -9.71 23.86 7.82
C GLU A 304 -9.42 23.73 9.33
N PRO A 305 -8.23 23.27 9.78
CA PRO A 305 -7.95 22.98 11.19
C PRO A 305 -7.85 24.24 12.06
N ILE A 306 -8.61 24.30 13.15
CA ILE A 306 -8.54 25.38 14.15
C ILE A 306 -7.81 24.84 15.39
N PHE A 307 -6.61 25.35 15.65
CA PHE A 307 -5.77 24.88 16.76
C PHE A 307 -6.17 25.52 18.10
N PRO A 308 -6.19 24.77 19.22
CA PRO A 308 -5.86 23.34 19.36
C PRO A 308 -7.08 22.40 19.29
N ILE A 309 -8.31 22.89 19.11
CA ILE A 309 -9.52 22.05 19.08
C ILE A 309 -10.48 22.57 18.01
N GLY A 310 -10.95 21.66 17.15
CA GLY A 310 -11.98 21.91 16.16
C GLY A 310 -11.43 22.33 14.79
N GLY A 311 -12.35 22.74 13.92
CA GLY A 311 -12.06 23.11 12.55
C GLY A 311 -13.31 23.68 11.90
N LYS A 312 -13.14 24.28 10.73
CA LYS A 312 -14.22 24.80 9.89
C LYS A 312 -14.36 23.88 8.68
N ILE A 313 -15.57 23.38 8.42
CA ILE A 313 -15.89 22.74 7.13
C ILE A 313 -15.91 23.87 6.08
N VAL A 314 -15.17 23.68 4.99
CA VAL A 314 -15.00 24.70 3.93
C VAL A 314 -15.50 24.23 2.57
N TRP A 315 -15.61 22.92 2.37
CA TRP A 315 -16.18 22.27 1.20
C TRP A 315 -16.80 20.93 1.64
N GLU A 316 -17.86 20.48 0.98
CA GLU A 316 -18.51 19.18 1.22
C GLU A 316 -19.13 18.62 -0.06
N TRP A 317 -19.18 17.30 -0.19
CA TRP A 317 -19.75 16.57 -1.33
C TRP A 317 -20.47 15.31 -0.86
N HIS A 318 -21.72 15.11 -1.32
CA HIS A 318 -22.61 14.06 -0.85
C HIS A 318 -22.99 13.09 -1.97
N VAL A 319 -22.82 11.78 -1.72
CA VAL A 319 -23.37 10.71 -2.57
C VAL A 319 -24.88 10.88 -2.82
N TRP A 320 -25.59 11.49 -1.86
CA TRP A 320 -27.03 11.64 -1.89
C TRP A 320 -27.55 12.69 -2.89
N ASP A 321 -26.67 13.54 -3.44
CA ASP A 321 -27.07 14.58 -4.40
C ASP A 321 -26.95 14.10 -5.87
N HIS A 322 -26.18 13.03 -6.12
CA HIS A 322 -25.88 12.51 -7.48
C HIS A 322 -26.65 11.20 -7.78
N LEU A 323 -27.91 11.11 -7.35
CA LEU A 323 -28.71 9.89 -7.41
C LEU A 323 -29.44 9.69 -8.74
N ILE A 324 -29.60 8.43 -9.13
CA ILE A 324 -30.55 7.97 -10.17
C ILE A 324 -31.19 6.63 -9.74
N GLN A 325 -32.35 6.28 -10.28
CA GLN A 325 -32.97 4.97 -10.11
C GLN A 325 -33.91 4.59 -11.26
N ASP A 326 -33.96 3.31 -11.62
CA ASP A 326 -34.88 2.72 -12.62
C ASP A 326 -36.02 1.89 -11.98
N TYR A 327 -36.25 2.03 -10.67
CA TYR A 327 -37.12 1.16 -9.87
C TYR A 327 -38.59 1.61 -9.79
N ASP A 328 -38.87 2.88 -9.50
CA ASP A 328 -40.23 3.44 -9.34
C ASP A 328 -40.33 4.78 -10.08
N SER A 329 -41.12 4.80 -11.16
CA SER A 329 -41.36 5.97 -12.01
C SER A 329 -42.30 7.02 -11.41
N THR A 330 -42.75 6.80 -10.16
CA THR A 330 -43.55 7.77 -9.38
C THR A 330 -42.72 8.50 -8.31
N LYS A 331 -41.39 8.41 -8.40
CA LYS A 331 -40.43 8.89 -7.39
C LYS A 331 -39.40 9.83 -8.00
N ASP A 332 -38.73 10.55 -7.11
CA ASP A 332 -37.64 11.43 -7.48
C ASP A 332 -36.47 10.60 -8.04
N ASN A 333 -35.56 11.27 -8.75
CA ASN A 333 -34.38 10.66 -9.39
C ASN A 333 -34.68 9.53 -10.40
N TYR A 334 -35.91 9.41 -10.88
CA TYR A 334 -36.25 8.37 -11.86
C TYR A 334 -35.62 8.65 -13.23
N GLY A 335 -34.87 7.68 -13.75
CA GLY A 335 -34.22 7.76 -15.06
C GLY A 335 -33.68 6.42 -15.53
N VAL A 336 -33.12 6.39 -16.73
CA VAL A 336 -32.48 5.18 -17.27
C VAL A 336 -31.05 5.14 -16.75
N VAL A 337 -30.77 4.25 -15.79
CA VAL A 337 -29.45 4.12 -15.13
C VAL A 337 -28.30 3.88 -16.13
N ALA A 338 -28.57 3.24 -17.28
CA ALA A 338 -27.58 3.01 -18.33
C ALA A 338 -27.15 4.28 -19.08
N ASP A 339 -28.03 5.30 -19.14
CA ASP A 339 -27.82 6.52 -19.91
C ASP A 339 -27.05 7.59 -19.10
N HIS A 340 -26.84 7.34 -17.80
CA HIS A 340 -26.25 8.25 -16.81
C HIS A 340 -25.10 7.61 -16.01
N PRO A 341 -23.97 7.25 -16.66
CA PRO A 341 -22.80 6.68 -15.99
C PRO A 341 -22.15 7.62 -14.96
N GLU A 342 -22.43 8.92 -15.02
CA GLU A 342 -22.02 9.94 -14.04
C GLU A 342 -22.84 9.96 -12.74
N LEU A 343 -24.01 9.29 -12.70
CA LEU A 343 -24.90 9.24 -11.55
C LEU A 343 -24.88 7.86 -10.85
N ILE A 344 -25.53 7.80 -9.68
CA ILE A 344 -25.42 6.71 -8.71
C ILE A 344 -26.76 5.99 -8.58
N ASP A 345 -26.85 4.73 -9.02
CA ASP A 345 -28.04 3.90 -8.82
C ASP A 345 -28.33 3.68 -7.32
N LEU A 346 -29.34 4.39 -6.81
CA LEU A 346 -29.78 4.32 -5.42
C LEU A 346 -30.18 2.91 -4.99
N ASN A 347 -30.47 2.00 -5.92
CA ASN A 347 -30.86 0.62 -5.65
C ASN A 347 -29.73 -0.40 -5.80
N PHE A 348 -28.51 0.01 -6.19
CA PHE A 348 -27.37 -0.89 -6.34
C PHE A 348 -26.62 -1.18 -5.02
N GLY A 349 -25.89 -2.30 -5.00
CA GLY A 349 -24.85 -2.61 -4.03
C GLY A 349 -25.31 -3.13 -2.66
N LEU A 350 -26.29 -2.49 -2.02
CA LEU A 350 -26.61 -2.79 -0.62
C LEU A 350 -27.22 -4.19 -0.43
N LEU A 351 -26.52 -5.04 0.32
CA LEU A 351 -27.05 -6.33 0.77
C LEU A 351 -28.21 -6.12 1.75
N THR A 352 -29.30 -6.87 1.58
CA THR A 352 -30.53 -6.72 2.38
C THR A 352 -30.27 -6.81 3.88
N GLY A 353 -30.61 -5.73 4.60
CA GLY A 353 -30.45 -5.65 6.06
C GLY A 353 -29.15 -4.99 6.55
N PHE A 354 -28.23 -4.65 5.65
CA PHE A 354 -27.15 -3.71 5.93
C PHE A 354 -27.66 -2.26 5.83
N LEU A 355 -26.97 -1.32 6.47
CA LEU A 355 -27.37 0.09 6.57
C LEU A 355 -26.39 1.02 5.83
N ASP A 356 -25.09 0.78 6.02
CA ASP A 356 -24.00 1.41 5.27
C ASP A 356 -24.07 1.02 3.79
N TRP A 357 -24.30 2.01 2.92
CA TRP A 357 -24.59 1.78 1.51
C TRP A 357 -23.38 1.89 0.59
N ASN A 358 -22.41 2.73 0.92
CA ASN A 358 -21.23 2.93 0.09
C ASN A 358 -19.99 2.26 0.67
N HIS A 359 -19.87 2.30 2.00
CA HIS A 359 -18.67 1.93 2.74
C HIS A 359 -17.41 2.52 2.09
N ILE A 360 -17.37 3.85 1.92
CA ILE A 360 -16.18 4.54 1.40
C ILE A 360 -15.05 4.33 2.39
N ASN A 361 -13.96 3.70 1.95
CA ASN A 361 -12.89 3.22 2.85
C ASN A 361 -11.52 3.85 2.60
N SER A 362 -11.39 4.67 1.56
CA SER A 362 -10.20 5.47 1.30
C SER A 362 -10.56 6.68 0.45
N VAL A 363 -9.84 7.77 0.70
CA VAL A 363 -9.89 9.04 -0.02
C VAL A 363 -8.46 9.46 -0.34
N ASP A 364 -8.23 9.92 -1.55
CA ASP A 364 -6.96 10.50 -2.01
C ASP A 364 -7.24 11.74 -2.87
N TYR A 365 -6.21 12.57 -3.09
CA TYR A 365 -6.34 13.89 -3.73
C TYR A 365 -5.18 14.15 -4.68
N ASN A 366 -5.51 14.62 -5.89
CA ASN A 366 -4.58 14.99 -6.94
C ASN A 366 -4.54 16.51 -7.11
N GLU A 367 -3.43 17.12 -6.69
CA GLU A 367 -3.19 18.57 -6.71
C GLU A 367 -3.08 19.16 -8.13
N GLU A 368 -2.62 18.37 -9.11
CA GLU A 368 -2.43 18.86 -10.49
C GLU A 368 -3.75 18.87 -11.27
N LEU A 369 -4.68 17.99 -10.91
CA LEU A 369 -6.02 17.93 -11.49
C LEU A 369 -7.09 18.68 -10.68
N ASP A 370 -6.87 18.92 -9.38
CA ASP A 370 -7.87 19.39 -8.39
C ASP A 370 -9.07 18.44 -8.31
N GLN A 371 -8.77 17.16 -8.04
CA GLN A 371 -9.73 16.06 -8.08
C GLN A 371 -9.53 15.09 -6.91
N ILE A 372 -10.63 14.47 -6.47
CA ILE A 372 -10.66 13.51 -5.36
C ILE A 372 -10.94 12.11 -5.89
N LEU A 373 -10.18 11.13 -5.42
CA LEU A 373 -10.36 9.69 -5.68
C LEU A 373 -10.92 9.03 -4.42
N ILE A 374 -11.98 8.25 -4.56
CA ILE A 374 -12.62 7.48 -3.48
C ILE A 374 -12.81 6.01 -3.86
N SER A 375 -12.73 5.13 -2.87
CA SER A 375 -12.95 3.67 -3.02
C SER A 375 -14.23 3.23 -2.31
N LEU A 376 -15.14 2.61 -3.07
CA LEU A 376 -16.46 2.18 -2.63
C LEU A 376 -16.54 0.66 -2.56
N HIS A 377 -16.44 0.12 -1.34
CA HIS A 377 -16.40 -1.32 -1.10
C HIS A 377 -17.70 -2.04 -1.51
N VAL A 378 -18.86 -1.39 -1.34
CA VAL A 378 -20.17 -2.01 -1.60
C VAL A 378 -20.54 -1.99 -3.08
N GLN A 379 -20.28 -0.89 -3.79
CA GLN A 379 -20.45 -0.79 -5.24
C GLN A 379 -19.41 -1.64 -5.99
N ASN A 380 -18.26 -1.90 -5.36
CA ASN A 380 -17.07 -2.52 -5.96
C ASN A 380 -16.47 -1.63 -7.07
N GLU A 381 -16.39 -0.33 -6.81
CA GLU A 381 -15.84 0.67 -7.72
C GLU A 381 -14.89 1.62 -7.00
N ILE A 382 -13.96 2.19 -7.75
CA ILE A 382 -13.38 3.50 -7.42
C ILE A 382 -14.10 4.57 -8.24
N TRP A 383 -14.30 5.76 -7.67
CA TRP A 383 -14.83 6.94 -8.36
C TRP A 383 -13.86 8.13 -8.25
N ILE A 384 -13.90 9.04 -9.22
CA ILE A 384 -13.21 10.33 -9.18
C ILE A 384 -14.24 11.45 -9.39
N ILE A 385 -14.15 12.49 -8.57
CA ILE A 385 -15.04 13.67 -8.55
C ILE A 385 -14.21 14.97 -8.65
N ASP A 386 -14.86 16.06 -9.09
CA ASP A 386 -14.26 17.38 -9.16
C ASP A 386 -14.24 18.06 -7.78
N HIS A 387 -13.07 18.52 -7.36
CA HIS A 387 -12.91 19.31 -6.13
C HIS A 387 -12.82 20.82 -6.42
N ASN A 388 -12.66 21.22 -7.69
CA ASN A 388 -12.64 22.61 -8.11
C ASN A 388 -14.07 23.20 -8.21
N THR A 389 -14.83 23.15 -7.12
CA THR A 389 -16.26 23.46 -7.04
C THR A 389 -16.58 24.29 -5.78
N THR A 390 -17.60 25.16 -5.82
CA THR A 390 -18.24 25.64 -4.57
C THR A 390 -19.11 24.52 -3.97
N ILE A 391 -19.56 24.68 -2.71
CA ILE A 391 -20.49 23.71 -2.09
C ILE A 391 -21.78 23.56 -2.93
N GLU A 392 -22.27 24.66 -3.50
CA GLU A 392 -23.46 24.66 -4.36
C GLU A 392 -23.23 24.03 -5.74
N GLU A 393 -21.99 24.04 -6.25
CA GLU A 393 -21.62 23.28 -7.46
C GLU A 393 -21.35 21.80 -7.15
N ALA A 394 -20.76 21.50 -5.99
CA ALA A 394 -20.49 20.15 -5.53
C ALA A 394 -21.78 19.36 -5.27
N ALA A 395 -22.84 20.02 -4.79
CA ALA A 395 -24.18 19.44 -4.64
C ALA A 395 -25.02 19.46 -5.94
N GLY A 396 -24.39 19.66 -7.12
CA GLY A 396 -25.09 19.82 -8.40
C GLY A 396 -24.41 19.17 -9.60
N HIS A 397 -25.12 19.17 -10.73
CA HIS A 397 -24.72 18.51 -11.99
C HIS A 397 -23.98 19.45 -12.98
N THR A 398 -23.70 20.69 -12.58
CA THR A 398 -23.09 21.72 -13.42
C THR A 398 -22.20 22.63 -12.60
N GLY A 399 -21.04 22.98 -13.13
CA GLY A 399 -20.08 23.87 -12.44
C GLY A 399 -18.68 23.25 -12.32
N GLY A 400 -17.79 24.01 -11.70
CA GLY A 400 -16.38 23.65 -11.51
C GLY A 400 -15.57 23.44 -12.79
N LYS A 401 -14.31 23.02 -12.63
CA LYS A 401 -13.33 22.86 -13.73
C LYS A 401 -13.80 21.93 -14.84
N SER A 402 -14.46 20.83 -14.49
CA SER A 402 -14.96 19.82 -15.42
C SER A 402 -16.34 20.17 -16.00
N GLY A 403 -16.98 21.24 -15.53
CA GLY A 403 -18.33 21.65 -15.94
C GLY A 403 -19.47 20.77 -15.42
N LYS A 404 -19.16 19.73 -14.63
CA LYS A 404 -20.07 18.68 -14.13
C LYS A 404 -20.57 18.87 -12.69
N GLY A 405 -20.10 19.90 -11.98
CA GLY A 405 -20.33 20.00 -10.54
C GLY A 405 -19.73 18.79 -9.79
N GLY A 406 -20.49 18.16 -8.90
CA GLY A 406 -20.08 16.97 -8.17
C GLY A 406 -20.32 15.62 -8.86
N ASP A 407 -20.91 15.60 -10.07
CA ASP A 407 -21.17 14.34 -10.79
C ASP A 407 -19.88 13.57 -11.10
N ILE A 408 -19.99 12.23 -11.17
CA ILE A 408 -18.81 11.36 -11.31
C ILE A 408 -18.07 11.65 -12.63
N LEU A 409 -16.79 12.01 -12.52
CA LEU A 409 -15.90 12.23 -13.65
C LEU A 409 -15.43 10.91 -14.26
N TYR A 410 -15.18 9.91 -13.41
CA TYR A 410 -14.70 8.58 -13.78
C TYR A 410 -15.07 7.53 -12.75
N ARG A 411 -15.39 6.31 -13.20
CA ARG A 411 -15.64 5.15 -12.34
C ARG A 411 -15.04 3.88 -12.92
N TRP A 412 -14.45 3.03 -12.08
CA TRP A 412 -13.86 1.77 -12.50
C TRP A 412 -14.02 0.67 -11.45
N GLY A 413 -14.36 -0.54 -11.89
CA GLY A 413 -14.39 -1.73 -11.03
C GLY A 413 -15.56 -2.67 -11.28
N ASN A 414 -16.78 -2.15 -11.47
CA ASN A 414 -18.00 -2.95 -11.57
C ASN A 414 -19.07 -2.30 -12.47
N PRO A 415 -19.00 -2.46 -13.81
CA PRO A 415 -19.94 -1.84 -14.75
C PRO A 415 -21.42 -2.15 -14.54
N GLN A 416 -21.76 -3.20 -13.79
CA GLN A 416 -23.14 -3.51 -13.41
C GLN A 416 -23.80 -2.38 -12.58
N ALA A 417 -22.99 -1.62 -11.83
CA ALA A 417 -23.43 -0.51 -10.99
C ALA A 417 -24.11 0.63 -11.77
N TYR A 418 -23.83 0.73 -13.08
CA TYR A 418 -24.47 1.65 -14.02
C TYR A 418 -24.98 0.92 -15.28
N ARG A 419 -25.38 -0.36 -15.13
CA ARG A 419 -25.97 -1.24 -16.17
C ARG A 419 -25.09 -1.53 -17.41
N ALA A 420 -23.91 -0.93 -17.54
CA ALA A 420 -23.04 -1.01 -18.72
C ALA A 420 -22.21 -2.32 -18.84
N GLY A 421 -22.53 -3.37 -18.08
CA GLY A 421 -21.84 -4.66 -18.18
C GLY A 421 -22.39 -5.75 -17.27
N THR A 422 -21.67 -6.86 -17.19
CA THR A 422 -22.11 -8.10 -16.51
C THR A 422 -21.19 -8.49 -15.35
N VAL A 423 -21.56 -9.55 -14.62
CA VAL A 423 -20.72 -10.14 -13.55
C VAL A 423 -19.36 -10.64 -14.04
N TYR A 424 -19.19 -10.84 -15.35
CA TYR A 424 -17.90 -11.21 -15.96
C TYR A 424 -16.99 -10.01 -16.24
N ASP A 425 -17.54 -8.79 -16.20
CA ASP A 425 -16.82 -7.54 -16.45
C ASP A 425 -16.33 -6.89 -15.13
N GLN A 426 -16.81 -7.37 -13.98
CA GLN A 426 -16.41 -6.93 -12.65
C GLN A 426 -14.94 -7.31 -12.34
N LYS A 427 -14.15 -6.32 -11.89
CA LYS A 427 -12.72 -6.41 -11.61
C LYS A 427 -12.41 -6.30 -10.11
N LEU A 428 -13.13 -5.42 -9.41
CA LEU A 428 -12.94 -5.15 -7.99
C LEU A 428 -13.96 -5.92 -7.14
N PHE A 429 -13.54 -6.30 -5.94
CA PHE A 429 -14.27 -7.22 -5.05
C PHE A 429 -14.00 -6.84 -3.58
N GLY A 430 -14.82 -5.94 -3.02
CA GLY A 430 -14.67 -5.36 -1.69
C GLY A 430 -13.34 -4.64 -1.47
N GLN A 431 -12.86 -3.92 -2.47
CA GLN A 431 -11.51 -3.33 -2.49
C GLN A 431 -11.31 -2.22 -1.44
N HIS A 432 -10.04 -1.97 -1.08
CA HIS A 432 -9.59 -0.92 -0.17
C HIS A 432 -8.42 -0.11 -0.77
N ASP A 433 -8.14 1.02 -0.14
CA ASP A 433 -6.92 1.81 -0.34
C ASP A 433 -6.60 2.18 -1.79
N ALA A 434 -7.61 2.69 -2.52
CA ALA A 434 -7.38 3.30 -3.81
C ALA A 434 -6.60 4.62 -3.63
N ARG A 435 -5.50 4.77 -4.38
CA ARG A 435 -4.64 5.96 -4.31
C ARG A 435 -3.91 6.19 -5.62
N TRP A 436 -3.62 7.45 -5.93
CA TRP A 436 -2.74 7.80 -7.02
C TRP A 436 -1.29 7.43 -6.68
N ILE A 437 -0.55 6.96 -7.68
CA ILE A 437 0.90 6.83 -7.58
C ILE A 437 1.49 8.23 -7.56
N LYS A 438 2.15 8.57 -6.45
CA LYS A 438 2.68 9.91 -6.16
C LYS A 438 3.79 10.34 -7.13
N LYS A 439 3.97 11.67 -7.18
CA LYS A 439 5.10 12.36 -7.84
C LYS A 439 6.44 11.68 -7.52
N GLY A 440 7.23 11.37 -8.54
CA GLY A 440 8.55 10.75 -8.40
C GLY A 440 8.54 9.24 -8.12
N CYS A 441 7.38 8.57 -8.15
CA CYS A 441 7.28 7.11 -8.16
C CYS A 441 7.05 6.58 -9.60
N PRO A 442 7.62 5.42 -9.99
CA PRO A 442 7.33 4.80 -11.28
C PRO A 442 5.84 4.44 -11.44
N GLY A 443 5.20 5.08 -12.43
CA GLY A 443 3.75 5.07 -12.63
C GLY A 443 3.02 6.31 -12.14
N GLU A 444 3.71 7.43 -11.86
CA GLU A 444 3.11 8.74 -11.51
C GLU A 444 1.82 9.04 -12.30
N GLY A 445 0.73 9.32 -11.59
CA GLY A 445 -0.60 9.56 -12.18
C GLY A 445 -1.46 8.31 -12.43
N HIS A 446 -0.89 7.11 -12.44
CA HIS A 446 -1.65 5.85 -12.37
C HIS A 446 -2.33 5.69 -11.01
N ILE A 447 -3.25 4.73 -10.88
CA ILE A 447 -3.93 4.41 -9.61
C ILE A 447 -3.58 2.99 -9.17
N THR A 448 -3.17 2.82 -7.91
CA THR A 448 -3.04 1.51 -7.26
C THR A 448 -4.23 1.23 -6.35
N ILE A 449 -4.69 -0.02 -6.31
CA ILE A 449 -5.90 -0.45 -5.58
C ILE A 449 -5.63 -1.80 -4.89
N PHE A 450 -5.98 -1.95 -3.60
CA PHE A 450 -5.95 -3.26 -2.92
C PHE A 450 -7.29 -3.97 -3.14
N ASN A 451 -7.30 -5.01 -3.98
CA ASN A 451 -8.50 -5.74 -4.36
C ASN A 451 -8.69 -6.98 -3.46
N ASN A 452 -9.45 -6.83 -2.38
CA ASN A 452 -9.58 -7.82 -1.31
C ASN A 452 -10.06 -9.20 -1.77
N GLY A 453 -10.94 -9.26 -2.80
CA GLY A 453 -11.52 -10.51 -3.30
C GLY A 453 -12.84 -10.91 -2.62
N PHE A 454 -13.48 -10.00 -1.88
CA PHE A 454 -14.73 -10.27 -1.18
C PHE A 454 -15.86 -10.62 -2.16
N LEU A 455 -16.54 -11.75 -1.93
CA LEU A 455 -17.58 -12.31 -2.81
C LEU A 455 -17.16 -12.56 -4.28
N ARG A 456 -15.85 -12.59 -4.59
CA ARG A 456 -15.33 -12.94 -5.92
C ARG A 456 -15.80 -14.35 -6.33
N LEU A 457 -16.21 -14.51 -7.59
CA LEU A 457 -16.52 -15.83 -8.15
C LEU A 457 -15.26 -16.71 -8.23
N GLY A 458 -15.28 -17.85 -7.55
CA GLY A 458 -14.19 -18.83 -7.55
C GLY A 458 -13.43 -18.88 -6.21
N PRO A 459 -12.12 -19.18 -6.22
CA PRO A 459 -11.28 -19.11 -5.01
C PRO A 459 -11.21 -17.68 -4.47
N LEU A 460 -11.25 -17.55 -3.14
CA LEU A 460 -11.02 -16.28 -2.45
C LEU A 460 -9.50 -16.01 -2.35
N TYR A 461 -9.07 -14.86 -2.85
CA TYR A 461 -7.70 -14.35 -2.81
C TYR A 461 -7.72 -12.84 -2.96
N SER A 462 -6.71 -12.17 -2.41
CA SER A 462 -6.50 -10.73 -2.60
C SER A 462 -5.49 -10.47 -3.70
N SER A 463 -5.64 -9.34 -4.38
CA SER A 463 -4.70 -8.82 -5.37
C SER A 463 -4.40 -7.34 -5.10
N VAL A 464 -3.31 -6.84 -5.67
CA VAL A 464 -3.07 -5.39 -5.80
C VAL A 464 -3.02 -5.07 -7.28
N GLU A 465 -3.89 -4.17 -7.73
CA GLU A 465 -4.00 -3.76 -9.13
C GLU A 465 -3.32 -2.41 -9.36
N GLU A 466 -2.80 -2.19 -10.57
CA GLU A 466 -2.40 -0.89 -11.09
C GLU A 466 -3.13 -0.60 -12.39
N ILE A 467 -3.81 0.55 -12.48
CA ILE A 467 -4.54 0.99 -13.68
C ILE A 467 -4.02 2.35 -14.17
N ILE A 468 -4.02 2.55 -15.48
CA ILE A 468 -3.93 3.88 -16.09
C ILE A 468 -5.36 4.31 -16.39
N PRO A 469 -5.92 5.34 -15.71
CA PRO A 469 -7.21 5.87 -16.09
C PRO A 469 -7.11 6.60 -17.46
N PRO A 470 -8.19 6.64 -18.27
CA PRO A 470 -8.19 7.23 -19.61
C PRO A 470 -8.32 8.77 -19.55
N VAL A 471 -7.47 9.42 -18.76
CA VAL A 471 -7.50 10.87 -18.49
C VAL A 471 -6.69 11.65 -19.53
N ASP A 472 -7.18 12.82 -19.93
CA ASP A 472 -6.50 13.76 -20.82
C ASP A 472 -5.66 14.80 -20.04
N GLU A 473 -4.99 15.70 -20.77
CA GLU A 473 -4.15 16.77 -20.20
C GLU A 473 -4.94 17.89 -19.49
N ASN A 474 -6.27 17.89 -19.55
CA ASN A 474 -7.14 18.84 -18.86
C ASN A 474 -7.77 18.24 -17.58
N GLY A 475 -7.81 16.91 -17.47
CA GLY A 475 -8.46 16.17 -16.39
C GLY A 475 -9.79 15.50 -16.78
N PHE A 476 -10.14 15.47 -18.07
CA PHE A 476 -11.32 14.77 -18.58
C PHE A 476 -11.03 13.29 -18.81
N TYR A 477 -11.98 12.42 -18.48
CA TYR A 477 -11.86 10.97 -18.63
C TYR A 477 -12.65 10.50 -19.85
N TYR A 478 -11.98 9.83 -20.78
CA TYR A 478 -12.63 9.32 -21.98
C TYR A 478 -13.49 8.08 -21.66
N LEU A 479 -14.79 8.21 -21.95
CA LEU A 479 -15.75 7.12 -22.02
C LEU A 479 -16.01 6.80 -23.50
N GLU A 480 -15.88 5.53 -23.89
CA GLU A 480 -16.33 5.08 -25.20
C GLU A 480 -17.89 5.12 -25.25
N PRO A 481 -18.51 5.72 -26.29
CA PRO A 481 -19.98 5.75 -26.40
C PRO A 481 -20.59 4.35 -26.36
N ASP A 482 -21.68 4.18 -25.62
CA ASP A 482 -22.37 2.90 -25.36
C ASP A 482 -21.52 1.83 -24.64
N HIS A 483 -20.39 2.19 -24.02
CA HIS A 483 -19.42 1.28 -23.42
C HIS A 483 -19.06 1.67 -21.96
N THR A 484 -18.03 1.04 -21.41
CA THR A 484 -17.54 1.24 -20.04
C THR A 484 -16.28 2.08 -20.00
N TYR A 485 -16.02 2.74 -18.88
CA TYR A 485 -14.73 3.40 -18.65
C TYR A 485 -13.58 2.37 -18.65
N GLY A 486 -12.54 2.64 -19.43
CA GLY A 486 -11.32 1.84 -19.45
C GLY A 486 -10.46 2.03 -18.18
N PRO A 487 -9.40 1.23 -17.99
CA PRO A 487 -8.91 0.18 -18.88
C PRO A 487 -9.65 -1.15 -18.67
N LYS A 488 -9.72 -2.00 -19.71
CA LYS A 488 -10.43 -3.29 -19.60
C LYS A 488 -9.76 -4.28 -18.63
N GLU A 489 -8.46 -4.21 -18.47
CA GLU A 489 -7.66 -4.98 -17.50
C GLU A 489 -6.62 -4.05 -16.84
N PRO A 490 -6.17 -4.32 -15.61
CA PRO A 490 -5.06 -3.58 -15.02
C PRO A 490 -3.74 -3.83 -15.79
N ILE A 491 -2.88 -2.81 -15.84
CA ILE A 491 -1.59 -2.89 -16.53
C ILE A 491 -0.55 -3.73 -15.78
N TRP A 492 -0.70 -3.81 -14.46
CA TRP A 492 0.09 -4.66 -13.58
C TRP A 492 -0.79 -5.14 -12.43
N SER A 493 -0.55 -6.35 -11.95
CA SER A 493 -1.25 -6.91 -10.80
C SER A 493 -0.34 -7.81 -9.97
N TYR A 494 -0.51 -7.81 -8.66
CA TYR A 494 0.15 -8.76 -7.75
C TYR A 494 -0.86 -9.73 -7.12
N THR A 495 -0.50 -11.01 -7.10
CA THR A 495 -1.10 -12.10 -6.32
C THR A 495 0.03 -12.96 -5.76
N ALA A 496 -0.19 -13.65 -4.65
CA ALA A 496 0.75 -14.69 -4.20
C ALA A 496 0.81 -15.87 -5.20
N GLU A 497 1.94 -16.60 -5.21
CA GLU A 497 2.18 -17.77 -6.09
C GLU A 497 1.10 -18.85 -5.91
N ASN A 498 0.71 -19.14 -4.65
CA ASN A 498 -0.55 -19.78 -4.33
C ASN A 498 -1.51 -18.67 -3.87
N PRO A 499 -2.64 -18.41 -4.56
CA PRO A 499 -3.51 -17.28 -4.18
C PRO A 499 -4.04 -17.33 -2.74
N THR A 500 -4.18 -18.54 -2.15
CA THR A 500 -4.58 -18.73 -0.75
C THR A 500 -3.54 -18.32 0.29
N ASP A 501 -2.28 -18.08 -0.10
CA ASP A 501 -1.22 -17.60 0.80
C ASP A 501 -1.32 -16.07 1.06
N PHE A 502 -2.26 -15.38 0.40
CA PHE A 502 -2.53 -13.95 0.53
C PHE A 502 -4.02 -13.66 0.29
N TYR A 503 -4.81 -13.68 1.36
CA TYR A 503 -6.22 -13.29 1.35
C TYR A 503 -6.59 -12.50 2.61
N ALA A 504 -6.95 -11.24 2.40
CA ALA A 504 -7.44 -10.31 3.39
C ALA A 504 -8.84 -9.85 2.99
N SER A 505 -9.88 -10.39 3.64
CA SER A 505 -11.28 -10.19 3.24
C SER A 505 -11.82 -8.77 3.46
N ILE A 506 -11.09 -7.95 4.23
CA ILE A 506 -11.41 -6.57 4.62
C ILE A 506 -10.09 -5.79 4.84
N ILE A 507 -10.18 -4.47 5.03
CA ILE A 507 -9.06 -3.56 5.31
C ILE A 507 -7.91 -3.75 4.30
N SER A 508 -6.65 -3.54 4.70
CA SER A 508 -5.45 -3.74 3.87
C SER A 508 -5.18 -2.60 2.87
N GLY A 509 -3.98 -2.58 2.29
CA GLY A 509 -3.56 -1.47 1.43
C GLY A 509 -2.22 -1.65 0.71
N ALA A 510 -1.90 -0.74 -0.19
CA ALA A 510 -0.72 -0.82 -1.06
C ALA A 510 -0.08 0.55 -1.36
N GLN A 511 1.23 0.60 -1.60
CA GLN A 511 1.96 1.83 -1.92
C GLN A 511 3.07 1.54 -2.94
N ARG A 512 3.00 2.14 -4.13
CA ARG A 512 4.16 2.22 -5.04
C ARG A 512 5.24 3.12 -4.42
N LEU A 513 6.47 2.64 -4.40
CA LEU A 513 7.64 3.31 -3.81
C LEU A 513 8.54 3.93 -4.90
N PRO A 514 9.41 4.90 -4.58
CA PRO A 514 10.27 5.57 -5.56
C PRO A 514 11.26 4.67 -6.31
N ASN A 515 11.60 3.48 -5.77
CA ASN A 515 12.42 2.49 -6.48
C ASN A 515 11.61 1.57 -7.43
N GLY A 516 10.31 1.82 -7.62
CA GLY A 516 9.42 1.01 -8.46
C GLY A 516 8.81 -0.21 -7.77
N ASN A 517 9.30 -0.58 -6.58
CA ASN A 517 8.71 -1.67 -5.79
C ASN A 517 7.34 -1.24 -5.22
N THR A 518 6.51 -2.22 -4.87
CA THR A 518 5.20 -1.98 -4.24
C THR A 518 5.21 -2.55 -2.82
N LEU A 519 5.02 -1.69 -1.82
CA LEU A 519 4.74 -2.08 -0.45
C LEU A 519 3.27 -2.50 -0.33
N ILE A 520 3.01 -3.59 0.37
CA ILE A 520 1.69 -4.17 0.56
C ILE A 520 1.50 -4.46 2.06
N CYS A 521 0.33 -4.11 2.58
CA CYS A 521 -0.14 -4.48 3.90
C CYS A 521 -1.24 -5.54 3.73
N ASP A 522 -1.00 -6.79 4.13
CA ASP A 522 -2.09 -7.66 4.54
C ASP A 522 -2.51 -7.19 5.95
N GLY A 523 -3.57 -6.39 5.97
CA GLY A 523 -4.07 -5.77 7.18
C GLY A 523 -4.66 -6.80 8.14
N THR A 524 -5.23 -7.89 7.63
CA THR A 524 -5.94 -8.89 8.45
C THR A 524 -5.02 -9.84 9.21
N SER A 525 -3.84 -10.16 8.67
CA SER A 525 -2.81 -10.90 9.40
C SER A 525 -1.79 -9.99 10.09
N GLY A 526 -1.77 -8.69 9.75
CA GLY A 526 -0.75 -7.75 10.19
C GLY A 526 0.61 -8.01 9.55
N VAL A 527 0.63 -8.54 8.32
CA VAL A 527 1.85 -8.87 7.57
C VAL A 527 2.11 -7.78 6.54
N PHE A 528 3.27 -7.13 6.63
CA PHE A 528 3.70 -6.10 5.68
C PHE A 528 4.81 -6.68 4.81
N PHE A 529 4.79 -6.42 3.51
CA PHE A 529 5.82 -6.94 2.61
C PHE A 529 6.02 -6.02 1.40
N GLU A 530 7.16 -6.13 0.73
CA GLU A 530 7.48 -5.33 -0.45
C GLU A 530 7.82 -6.26 -1.61
N VAL A 531 7.22 -5.99 -2.77
CA VAL A 531 7.42 -6.76 -3.99
C VAL A 531 8.10 -5.92 -5.06
N THR A 532 9.00 -6.53 -5.84
CA THR A 532 9.51 -5.91 -7.07
C THR A 532 8.42 -5.85 -8.14
N HIS A 533 8.68 -5.17 -9.27
CA HIS A 533 7.76 -5.17 -10.40
C HIS A 533 7.57 -6.60 -10.98
N GLU A 534 8.60 -7.43 -10.91
CA GLU A 534 8.62 -8.86 -11.24
C GLU A 534 7.95 -9.75 -10.17
N LYS A 535 7.33 -9.14 -9.15
CA LYS A 535 6.53 -9.78 -8.09
C LYS A 535 7.33 -10.59 -7.07
N GLU A 536 8.67 -10.44 -7.02
CA GLU A 536 9.48 -11.06 -5.95
C GLU A 536 9.31 -10.32 -4.62
N ILE A 537 8.95 -11.04 -3.55
CA ILE A 537 8.96 -10.47 -2.19
C ILE A 537 10.41 -10.31 -1.70
N ILE A 538 10.86 -9.06 -1.49
CA ILE A 538 12.23 -8.71 -1.09
C ILE A 538 12.36 -8.03 0.29
N TRP A 539 11.23 -7.67 0.90
CA TRP A 539 11.13 -7.30 2.32
C TRP A 539 9.86 -7.93 2.92
N LYS A 540 9.93 -8.35 4.19
CA LYS A 540 8.78 -8.82 4.95
C LYS A 540 8.92 -8.50 6.42
N TYR A 541 7.87 -7.93 6.99
CA TYR A 541 7.67 -7.68 8.41
C TYR A 541 6.33 -8.27 8.85
N VAL A 542 6.20 -8.61 10.12
CA VAL A 542 4.92 -8.99 10.73
C VAL A 542 4.76 -8.19 12.01
N ASN A 543 3.62 -7.51 12.14
CA ASN A 543 3.31 -6.73 13.32
C ASN A 543 3.35 -7.62 14.57
N LEU A 544 4.07 -7.16 15.59
CA LEU A 544 4.19 -7.83 16.90
C LEU A 544 3.62 -6.97 18.04
N TYR A 545 2.90 -5.91 17.69
CA TYR A 545 2.52 -4.82 18.58
C TYR A 545 1.01 -4.50 18.51
N PRO A 546 0.39 -4.12 19.65
CA PRO A 546 0.97 -4.18 20.99
C PRO A 546 1.13 -5.61 21.53
N GLU A 547 0.42 -6.59 20.95
CA GLU A 547 0.53 -8.02 21.25
C GLU A 547 0.39 -8.87 19.96
N PRO A 548 0.99 -10.08 19.87
CA PRO A 548 1.10 -10.85 18.63
C PRO A 548 -0.16 -11.68 18.31
N VAL A 549 -1.33 -11.24 18.80
CA VAL A 549 -2.63 -11.91 18.67
C VAL A 549 -3.68 -11.01 18.03
N LYS A 550 -3.53 -9.68 18.17
CA LYS A 550 -4.38 -8.67 17.53
C LYS A 550 -3.50 -7.73 16.72
N THR A 551 -3.04 -8.23 15.58
CA THR A 551 -2.03 -7.59 14.74
C THR A 551 -2.62 -6.71 13.63
N ASN A 552 -3.95 -6.69 13.51
CA ASN A 552 -4.73 -5.92 12.53
C ASN A 552 -4.22 -4.49 12.34
N VAL A 553 -4.02 -4.08 11.09
CA VAL A 553 -3.64 -2.72 10.69
C VAL A 553 -4.41 -2.36 9.44
N VAL A 554 -5.10 -1.21 9.40
CA VAL A 554 -5.97 -0.88 8.26
C VAL A 554 -5.14 -0.63 7.00
N LYS A 555 -4.15 0.27 7.06
CA LYS A 555 -3.11 0.43 6.02
C LYS A 555 -1.79 0.93 6.61
N ILE A 556 -0.74 0.97 5.80
CA ILE A 556 0.59 1.45 6.18
C ILE A 556 1.13 2.47 5.19
N HIS A 557 2.07 3.29 5.66
CA HIS A 557 2.79 4.25 4.83
C HIS A 557 4.30 4.13 5.06
N ARG A 558 5.08 4.03 3.98
CA ARG A 558 6.55 4.08 4.01
C ARG A 558 7.04 5.43 3.50
N TYR A 559 7.87 6.06 4.33
CA TYR A 559 8.52 7.34 4.10
C TYR A 559 10.00 7.11 3.81
N PRO A 560 10.65 7.89 2.92
CA PRO A 560 12.08 7.76 2.65
C PRO A 560 12.93 8.18 3.87
N LEU A 561 14.21 7.80 3.87
CA LEU A 561 15.14 8.11 4.98
C LEU A 561 15.34 9.62 5.19
N ASP A 562 15.20 10.43 4.13
CA ASP A 562 15.38 11.88 4.15
C ASP A 562 14.06 12.67 4.25
N TYR A 563 12.94 12.00 4.51
CA TYR A 563 11.62 12.63 4.68
C TYR A 563 11.69 13.76 5.72
N SER A 564 11.17 14.93 5.36
CA SER A 564 11.24 16.19 6.11
C SER A 564 10.89 16.00 7.60
N GLY A 565 9.75 15.37 7.88
CA GLY A 565 9.25 15.15 9.24
C GLY A 565 10.06 14.18 10.11
N ILE A 566 11.03 13.47 9.53
CA ILE A 566 11.95 12.57 10.25
C ILE A 566 13.35 13.21 10.31
N LYS A 567 13.78 13.84 9.22
CA LYS A 567 15.07 14.52 9.06
C LYS A 567 15.25 15.66 10.07
N GLU A 568 14.21 16.45 10.33
CA GLU A 568 14.28 17.50 11.35
C GLU A 568 14.60 16.95 12.74
N TYR A 569 14.02 15.82 13.14
CA TYR A 569 14.24 15.23 14.46
C TYR A 569 15.69 14.76 14.64
N PHE A 570 16.24 14.04 13.67
CA PHE A 570 17.63 13.59 13.74
C PHE A 570 18.63 14.76 13.71
N ILE A 571 18.40 15.80 12.90
CA ILE A 571 19.24 17.00 12.92
C ILE A 571 19.15 17.74 14.26
N LYS A 572 17.95 17.92 14.82
CA LYS A 572 17.75 18.56 16.14
C LYS A 572 18.43 17.76 17.26
N ASN A 573 18.34 16.43 17.22
CA ASN A 573 19.02 15.57 18.18
C ASN A 573 20.54 15.55 18.02
N ASP A 574 21.10 15.52 16.82
CA ASP A 574 22.55 15.62 16.64
C ASP A 574 23.07 17.00 17.11
N TYR A 575 22.30 18.07 16.92
CA TYR A 575 22.66 19.38 17.47
C TYR A 575 22.61 19.41 19.01
N ASN A 576 21.56 18.85 19.61
CA ASN A 576 21.42 18.74 21.07
C ASN A 576 22.48 17.81 21.68
N ASN A 577 22.77 16.66 21.08
CA ASN A 577 23.85 15.75 21.50
C ASN A 577 25.22 16.45 21.45
N ASN A 578 25.47 17.31 20.45
CA ASN A 578 26.69 18.11 20.41
C ASN A 578 26.70 19.20 21.50
N LEU A 579 25.57 19.86 21.78
CA LEU A 579 25.44 20.80 22.89
C LEU A 579 25.65 20.15 24.26
N ASP A 580 25.04 18.98 24.51
CA ASP A 580 25.23 18.22 25.74
C ASP A 580 26.67 17.73 25.90
N ASN A 581 27.35 17.32 24.81
CA ASN A 581 28.78 17.04 24.85
C ASN A 581 29.60 18.30 25.20
N ILE A 582 29.30 19.46 24.60
CA ILE A 582 29.98 20.74 24.91
C ILE A 582 29.76 21.15 26.37
N LEU A 583 28.55 20.97 26.92
CA LEU A 583 28.22 21.30 28.32
C LEU A 583 28.82 20.29 29.32
N ASN A 584 28.95 19.01 28.95
CA ASN A 584 29.67 18.04 29.78
C ASN A 584 31.20 18.30 29.79
N PHE A 585 31.74 18.94 28.76
CA PHE A 585 33.13 19.41 28.77
C PHE A 585 33.36 20.67 29.64
N SER A 586 32.32 21.43 30.02
CA SER A 586 32.46 22.63 30.86
C SER A 586 32.35 22.39 32.38
N PHE A 587 32.46 21.15 32.84
CA PHE A 587 32.45 20.77 34.27
C PHE A 587 33.74 20.06 34.74
N PHE A 588 34.82 20.15 33.96
CA PHE A 588 36.15 19.60 34.30
C PHE A 588 37.31 20.57 33.97
N GLU A 589 37.23 21.80 34.51
CA GLU A 589 38.39 22.68 34.78
C GLU A 589 38.32 23.23 36.21
#